data_AF-A0A1M6PBW7-F1
#
_entry.id   AF-A0A1M6PBW7-F1
#
_cell.length_a   1.000
_cell.length_b   1.000
_cell.length_c   1.000
_cell.angle_alpha   90.00
_cell.angle_beta   90.00
_cell.angle_gamma   90.00
#
_symmetry.space_group_name_H-M   'P 1'
#
loop_
_entity.id
_entity.type
_entity.pdbx_description
1 polymer ?
#
loop_
_entity_poly.entity_id
_entity_poly.type
_entity_poly.pdbx_seq_one_letter_code
_entity_poly.pdbx_strand_id
1 'polypeptide(L)'
;MMGRTHYTLGILYYLLFCMIPIFTMVKFSSLKEIVIGILAASIGAVFPDADSDHSLINNKNPIFRTSNRVVNHYKQLLKKIFAIVFFGIPATFMAFYMYYYKNYSVVLMIFTFILIILSIKGAAVGEKIYIPIFTEGLRAINSGAARAKKIFMMIVYLSAGITCIYLSKGSVDGIIWGLIFIIIAIFPHRTFLHSPEGIILATIGVKYLEKRIMFANISTAFFIGYFSHLYLADIFTSSGVPISTIPLILRKTKLHSKFKRYKTYMIVYTILNKKLSIPLIKTGSKWGSVLEGIYVFVLFILLFSLIINNKGFT
;
A
#
# COMPACT_ATOMS: atom_id res chain seq x y z
N MET A 1 10.94 -2.15 -0.67
CA MET A 1 11.01 -3.42 -1.44
C MET A 1 9.68 -3.65 -2.16
N MET A 2 9.38 -4.83 -2.72
CA MET A 2 8.02 -5.13 -3.20
C MET A 2 7.07 -5.47 -2.03
N GLY A 3 5.78 -5.16 -2.17
CA GLY A 3 4.77 -5.44 -1.14
C GLY A 3 4.64 -6.90 -0.73
N ARG A 4 4.76 -7.81 -1.72
CA ARG A 4 4.79 -9.26 -1.46
C ARG A 4 5.98 -9.66 -0.58
N THR A 5 7.12 -9.00 -0.76
CA THR A 5 8.33 -9.24 0.02
C THR A 5 8.10 -8.79 1.46
N HIS A 6 7.60 -7.57 1.69
CA HIS A 6 7.26 -7.10 3.04
C HIS A 6 6.29 -8.05 3.77
N TYR A 7 5.22 -8.48 3.09
CA TYR A 7 4.27 -9.46 3.63
C TYR A 7 4.96 -10.76 4.05
N THR A 8 5.83 -11.30 3.19
CA THR A 8 6.56 -12.55 3.45
C THR A 8 7.55 -12.38 4.60
N LEU A 9 8.27 -11.26 4.64
CA LEU A 9 9.21 -10.92 5.71
C LEU A 9 8.49 -10.82 7.06
N GLY A 10 7.33 -10.19 7.12
CA GLY A 10 6.53 -10.11 8.34
C GLY A 10 6.20 -11.48 8.93
N ILE A 11 5.77 -12.41 8.08
CA ILE A 11 5.48 -13.80 8.50
C ILE A 11 6.74 -14.50 8.96
N LEU A 12 7.81 -14.47 8.16
CA LEU A 12 9.05 -15.20 8.46
C LEU A 12 9.69 -14.67 9.75
N TYR A 13 9.75 -13.35 9.92
CA TYR A 13 10.28 -12.75 11.15
C TYR A 13 9.43 -13.11 12.34
N TYR A 14 8.10 -13.03 12.24
CA TYR A 14 7.23 -13.48 13.32
C TYR A 14 7.52 -14.93 13.73
N LEU A 15 7.57 -15.85 12.78
CA LEU A 15 7.89 -17.26 13.06
C LEU A 15 9.29 -17.43 13.67
N LEU A 16 10.30 -16.70 13.18
CA LEU A 16 11.66 -16.72 13.74
C LEU A 16 11.67 -16.23 15.19
N PHE A 17 11.05 -15.09 15.48
CA PHE A 17 10.99 -14.53 16.84
C PHE A 17 10.24 -15.45 17.81
N CYS A 18 9.24 -16.20 17.33
CA CYS A 18 8.55 -17.20 18.14
C CYS A 18 9.43 -18.41 18.52
N MET A 19 10.46 -18.69 17.74
CA MET A 19 11.32 -19.87 17.91
C MET A 19 12.62 -19.59 18.69
N ILE A 20 13.00 -18.32 18.86
CA ILE A 20 14.21 -17.95 19.60
C ILE A 20 13.92 -17.94 21.11
N PRO A 21 14.57 -18.79 21.93
CA PRO A 21 14.29 -18.92 23.37
C PRO A 21 14.42 -17.61 24.15
N ILE A 22 15.36 -16.74 23.74
CA ILE A 22 15.60 -15.43 24.36
C ILE A 22 14.40 -14.48 24.14
N PHE A 23 13.62 -14.70 23.07
CA PHE A 23 12.47 -13.89 22.67
C PHE A 23 11.13 -14.63 22.80
N THR A 24 11.02 -15.69 23.63
CA THR A 24 9.74 -16.34 23.95
C THR A 24 8.84 -15.46 24.82
N MET A 25 8.69 -14.19 24.45
CA MET A 25 7.65 -13.29 24.91
C MET A 25 6.27 -13.77 24.46
N VAL A 26 6.22 -14.60 23.41
CA VAL A 26 4.97 -15.15 22.88
C VAL A 26 4.86 -16.63 23.25
N LYS A 27 4.14 -16.90 24.34
CA LYS A 27 3.68 -18.26 24.65
C LYS A 27 2.44 -18.55 23.80
N PHE A 28 2.48 -19.60 23.00
CA PHE A 28 1.32 -20.09 22.27
C PHE A 28 0.70 -21.26 23.02
N SER A 29 -0.60 -21.18 23.23
CA SER A 29 -1.38 -22.28 23.79
C SER A 29 -2.00 -23.16 22.71
N SER A 30 -2.19 -22.64 21.49
CA SER A 30 -2.89 -23.34 20.42
C SER A 30 -2.44 -22.96 19.01
N LEU A 31 -2.67 -23.86 18.04
CA LEU A 31 -2.46 -23.60 16.60
C LEU A 31 -3.27 -22.38 16.13
N LYS A 32 -4.45 -22.17 16.70
CA LYS A 32 -5.32 -21.02 16.37
C LYS A 32 -4.62 -19.69 16.67
N GLU A 33 -3.95 -19.57 17.81
CA GLU A 33 -3.20 -18.36 18.16
C GLU A 33 -2.03 -18.11 17.23
N ILE A 34 -1.31 -19.17 16.80
CA ILE A 34 -0.22 -19.06 15.82
C ILE A 34 -0.76 -18.52 14.50
N VAL A 35 -1.87 -19.08 13.99
CA VAL A 35 -2.47 -18.63 12.73
C VAL A 35 -2.93 -17.17 12.83
N ILE A 36 -3.59 -16.80 13.92
CA ILE A 36 -4.01 -15.40 14.15
C ILE A 36 -2.79 -14.47 14.23
N GLY A 37 -1.72 -14.89 14.87
CA GLY A 37 -0.49 -14.13 14.95
C GLY A 37 0.22 -13.98 13.60
N ILE A 38 0.28 -15.03 12.78
CA ILE A 38 0.76 -14.95 11.39
C ILE A 38 -0.05 -13.91 10.61
N LEU A 39 -1.37 -13.92 10.75
CA LEU A 39 -2.25 -12.93 10.11
C LEU A 39 -2.00 -11.51 10.64
N ALA A 40 -1.85 -11.34 11.95
CA ALA A 40 -1.56 -10.04 12.56
C ALA A 40 -0.20 -9.48 12.11
N ALA A 41 0.84 -10.31 12.08
CA ALA A 41 2.16 -9.95 11.56
C ALA A 41 2.12 -9.60 10.07
N SER A 42 1.38 -10.39 9.29
CA SER A 42 1.15 -10.11 7.87
C SER A 42 0.50 -8.76 7.64
N ILE A 43 -0.53 -8.42 8.42
CA ILE A 43 -1.22 -7.13 8.36
C ILE A 43 -0.26 -6.02 8.79
N GLY A 44 0.43 -6.18 9.92
CA GLY A 44 1.42 -5.21 10.42
C GLY A 44 2.51 -4.92 9.39
N ALA A 45 2.96 -5.93 8.65
CA ALA A 45 4.00 -5.78 7.63
C ALA A 45 3.55 -5.06 6.35
N VAL A 46 2.25 -4.90 6.12
CA VAL A 46 1.73 -4.15 4.97
C VAL A 46 0.97 -2.89 5.35
N PHE A 47 0.67 -2.72 6.64
CA PHE A 47 0.00 -1.56 7.20
C PHE A 47 0.65 -0.21 6.83
N PRO A 48 2.00 -0.06 6.85
CA PRO A 48 2.62 1.25 6.61
C PRO A 48 2.39 1.79 5.20
N ASP A 49 2.20 0.88 4.24
CA ASP A 49 2.11 1.17 2.81
C ASP A 49 0.70 1.20 2.26
N ALA A 50 -0.28 0.90 3.09
CA ALA A 50 -1.64 0.72 2.67
C ALA A 50 -2.35 2.03 2.27
N ASP A 51 -1.71 3.19 2.39
CA ASP A 51 -2.21 4.48 1.89
C ASP A 51 -1.50 4.95 0.59
N SER A 52 -0.59 4.14 0.05
CA SER A 52 0.25 4.55 -1.09
C SER A 52 -0.35 4.12 -2.44
N ASP A 53 -1.17 5.00 -3.03
CA ASP A 53 -1.83 4.78 -4.34
C ASP A 53 -0.84 4.54 -5.51
N HIS A 54 0.38 5.07 -5.39
CA HIS A 54 1.40 5.02 -6.44
C HIS A 54 2.53 4.02 -6.17
N SER A 55 2.54 3.36 -5.01
CA SER A 55 3.60 2.39 -4.76
C SER A 55 3.36 1.13 -5.60
N LEU A 56 4.45 0.59 -6.15
CA LEU A 56 4.45 -0.78 -6.70
C LEU A 56 4.01 -1.81 -5.64
N ILE A 57 4.05 -1.42 -4.37
CA ILE A 57 3.70 -2.21 -3.20
C ILE A 57 2.19 -2.43 -3.16
N ASN A 58 1.35 -1.43 -3.37
CA ASN A 58 -0.10 -1.60 -3.36
C ASN A 58 -0.61 -2.47 -4.53
N ASN A 59 -0.04 -2.30 -5.74
CA ASN A 59 -0.36 -3.16 -6.88
C ASN A 59 0.03 -4.65 -6.67
N LYS A 60 1.02 -4.91 -5.80
CA LYS A 60 1.50 -6.26 -5.46
C LYS A 60 1.10 -6.71 -4.05
N ASN A 61 0.33 -5.90 -3.31
CA ASN A 61 -0.12 -6.24 -1.97
C ASN A 61 -1.21 -7.31 -2.09
N PRO A 62 -1.04 -8.49 -1.47
CA PRO A 62 -2.03 -9.57 -1.59
C PRO A 62 -3.42 -9.16 -1.09
N ILE A 63 -3.51 -8.29 -0.07
CA ILE A 63 -4.78 -7.85 0.51
C ILE A 63 -5.59 -7.01 -0.50
N PHE A 64 -4.94 -6.06 -1.17
CA PHE A 64 -5.60 -5.17 -2.12
C PHE A 64 -5.55 -5.67 -3.57
N ARG A 65 -4.92 -6.82 -3.84
CA ARG A 65 -4.76 -7.35 -5.20
C ARG A 65 -6.11 -7.55 -5.88
N THR A 66 -7.08 -8.10 -5.16
CA THR A 66 -8.42 -8.40 -5.70
C THR A 66 -9.19 -7.10 -5.98
N SER A 67 -9.25 -6.18 -5.02
CA SER A 67 -9.92 -4.88 -5.22
C SER A 67 -9.25 -4.08 -6.35
N ASN A 68 -7.92 -4.03 -6.38
CA ASN A 68 -7.17 -3.38 -7.45
C ASN A 68 -7.41 -4.03 -8.81
N ARG A 69 -7.55 -5.35 -8.88
CA ARG A 69 -7.90 -6.07 -10.12
C ARG A 69 -9.29 -5.69 -10.61
N VAL A 70 -10.27 -5.66 -9.71
CA VAL A 70 -11.65 -5.24 -10.03
C VAL A 70 -11.68 -3.81 -10.55
N VAL A 71 -11.08 -2.85 -9.82
CA VAL A 71 -11.04 -1.44 -10.26
C VAL A 71 -10.27 -1.29 -11.58
N ASN A 72 -9.16 -2.00 -11.76
CA ASN A 72 -8.42 -1.97 -13.02
C ASN A 72 -9.21 -2.59 -14.18
N HIS A 73 -10.00 -3.63 -13.94
CA HIS A 73 -10.87 -4.22 -14.95
C HIS A 73 -11.92 -3.22 -15.42
N TYR A 74 -12.65 -2.58 -14.49
CA TYR A 74 -13.62 -1.53 -14.83
C TYR A 74 -12.97 -0.33 -15.50
N LYS A 75 -11.77 0.09 -15.06
CA LYS A 75 -10.99 1.14 -15.72
C LYS A 75 -10.73 0.79 -17.19
N GLN A 76 -10.30 -0.44 -17.49
CA GLN A 76 -10.05 -0.85 -18.87
C GLN A 76 -11.34 -0.95 -19.69
N LEU A 77 -12.44 -1.43 -19.08
CA LEU A 77 -13.75 -1.47 -19.71
C LEU A 77 -14.24 -0.05 -20.08
N LEU A 78 -14.16 0.90 -19.14
CA LEU A 78 -14.54 2.30 -19.36
C LEU A 78 -13.71 2.95 -20.47
N LYS A 79 -12.40 2.67 -20.54
CA LYS A 79 -11.56 3.18 -21.64
C LYS A 79 -11.97 2.63 -23.00
N LYS A 80 -12.32 1.34 -23.07
CA LYS A 80 -12.81 0.72 -24.30
C LYS A 80 -14.15 1.32 -24.73
N ILE A 81 -15.09 1.45 -23.81
CA ILE A 81 -16.39 2.10 -24.07
C ILE A 81 -16.17 3.54 -24.56
N PHE A 82 -15.31 4.30 -23.89
CA PHE A 82 -15.00 5.68 -24.27
C PHE A 82 -14.37 5.76 -25.68
N ALA A 83 -13.45 4.86 -26.02
CA ALA A 83 -12.89 4.77 -27.38
C ALA A 83 -13.94 4.41 -28.44
N ILE A 84 -14.85 3.49 -28.13
CA ILE A 84 -15.96 3.12 -29.02
C ILE A 84 -16.91 4.30 -29.23
N VAL A 85 -17.26 5.03 -28.18
CA VAL A 85 -18.09 6.24 -28.28
C VAL A 85 -17.38 7.32 -29.09
N PHE A 86 -16.10 7.59 -28.80
CA PHE A 86 -15.37 8.68 -29.41
C PHE A 86 -15.05 8.46 -30.90
N PHE A 87 -14.67 7.24 -31.31
CA PHE A 87 -14.31 6.94 -32.71
C PHE A 87 -15.38 6.13 -33.45
N GLY A 88 -16.07 5.22 -32.77
CA GLY A 88 -17.05 4.34 -33.37
C GLY A 88 -18.35 5.05 -33.76
N ILE A 89 -18.81 6.02 -32.97
CA ILE A 89 -20.00 6.81 -33.33
C ILE A 89 -19.74 7.64 -34.61
N PRO A 90 -18.64 8.43 -34.71
CA PRO A 90 -18.29 9.10 -35.97
C PRO A 90 -18.12 8.15 -37.14
N ALA A 91 -17.48 6.99 -36.95
CA ALA A 91 -17.35 5.99 -38.01
C ALA A 91 -18.71 5.49 -38.51
N THR A 92 -19.63 5.23 -37.58
CA THR A 92 -20.99 4.78 -37.90
C THR A 92 -21.77 5.86 -38.64
N PHE A 93 -21.67 7.13 -38.23
CA PHE A 93 -22.30 8.24 -38.95
C PHE A 93 -21.71 8.42 -40.35
N MET A 94 -20.39 8.31 -40.52
CA MET A 94 -19.76 8.36 -41.84
C MET A 94 -20.22 7.21 -42.74
N ALA A 95 -20.29 5.98 -42.20
CA ALA A 95 -20.79 4.82 -42.93
C ALA A 95 -22.26 5.00 -43.37
N PHE A 96 -23.10 5.51 -42.46
CA PHE A 96 -24.51 5.78 -42.74
C PHE A 96 -24.67 6.89 -43.79
N TYR A 97 -23.87 7.95 -43.71
CA TYR A 97 -23.83 9.03 -44.70
C TYR A 97 -23.48 8.49 -46.11
N MET A 98 -22.40 7.70 -46.22
CA MET A 98 -22.01 7.09 -47.50
C MET A 98 -23.14 6.22 -48.08
N TYR A 99 -23.81 5.44 -47.22
CA TYR A 99 -24.90 4.56 -47.62
C TYR A 99 -26.16 5.30 -48.10
N TYR A 100 -26.56 6.35 -47.37
CA TYR A 100 -27.78 7.12 -47.65
C TYR A 100 -27.64 7.97 -48.90
N TYR A 101 -26.51 8.68 -49.04
CA TYR A 101 -26.26 9.57 -50.19
C TYR A 101 -25.59 8.88 -51.37
N LYS A 102 -25.32 7.57 -51.28
CA LYS A 102 -24.60 6.76 -52.30
C LYS A 102 -23.24 7.35 -52.70
N ASN A 103 -22.59 8.08 -51.80
CA ASN A 103 -21.29 8.72 -52.04
C ASN A 103 -20.15 7.90 -51.39
N TYR A 104 -19.53 7.02 -52.17
CA TYR A 104 -18.48 6.11 -51.71
C TYR A 104 -17.08 6.57 -52.10
N SER A 105 -16.70 7.80 -51.73
CA SER A 105 -15.33 8.26 -52.00
C SER A 105 -14.31 7.38 -51.26
N VAL A 106 -13.20 7.05 -51.94
CA VAL A 106 -12.10 6.25 -51.36
C VAL A 106 -11.60 6.88 -50.06
N VAL A 107 -11.55 8.20 -50.00
CA VAL A 107 -11.12 8.97 -48.83
C VAL A 107 -12.04 8.71 -47.63
N LEU A 108 -13.36 8.80 -47.79
CA LEU A 108 -14.32 8.54 -46.71
C LEU A 108 -14.26 7.09 -46.22
N MET A 109 -14.06 6.13 -47.13
CA MET A 109 -13.89 4.72 -46.76
C MET A 109 -12.63 4.50 -45.90
N ILE A 110 -11.50 5.08 -46.31
CA ILE A 110 -10.24 5.00 -45.55
C ILE A 110 -10.41 5.65 -44.16
N PHE A 111 -10.99 6.84 -44.08
CA PHE A 111 -11.24 7.51 -42.80
C PHE A 111 -12.15 6.69 -41.89
N THR A 112 -13.25 6.16 -42.43
CA THR A 112 -14.17 5.29 -41.68
C THR A 112 -13.44 4.06 -41.15
N PHE A 113 -12.60 3.42 -41.97
CA PHE A 113 -11.82 2.26 -41.57
C PHE A 113 -10.79 2.60 -40.47
N ILE A 114 -10.09 3.73 -40.58
CA ILE A 114 -9.18 4.22 -39.53
C ILE A 114 -9.94 4.44 -38.23
N LEU A 115 -11.11 5.08 -38.27
CA LEU A 115 -11.94 5.31 -37.08
C LEU A 115 -12.45 4.00 -36.46
N ILE A 116 -12.79 2.98 -37.25
CA ILE A 116 -13.14 1.64 -36.74
C ILE A 116 -11.93 0.99 -36.06
N ILE A 117 -10.74 1.06 -36.64
CA ILE A 117 -9.53 0.53 -35.99
C ILE A 117 -9.26 1.28 -34.67
N LEU A 118 -9.41 2.61 -34.68
CA LEU A 118 -9.26 3.45 -33.50
C LEU A 118 -10.37 3.20 -32.47
N SER A 119 -11.58 2.77 -32.84
CA SER A 119 -12.61 2.45 -31.85
C SER A 119 -12.26 1.18 -31.06
N ILE A 120 -11.66 0.20 -31.73
CA ILE A 120 -11.25 -1.08 -31.14
C ILE A 120 -9.94 -0.94 -30.35
N LYS A 121 -8.94 -0.26 -30.92
CA LYS A 121 -7.58 -0.13 -30.36
C LYS A 121 -7.30 1.20 -29.69
N GLY A 122 -8.22 2.16 -29.75
CA GLY A 122 -8.01 3.56 -29.36
C GLY A 122 -7.61 3.75 -27.92
N ALA A 123 -8.11 2.90 -27.00
CA ALA A 123 -7.70 2.97 -25.60
C ALA A 123 -6.18 2.79 -25.41
N ALA A 124 -5.53 1.93 -26.22
CA ALA A 124 -4.09 1.72 -26.18
C ALA A 124 -3.31 2.77 -27.00
N VAL A 125 -3.92 3.26 -28.09
CA VAL A 125 -3.31 4.24 -29.00
C VAL A 125 -3.35 5.66 -28.40
N GLY A 126 -4.45 6.08 -27.77
CA GLY A 126 -4.60 7.42 -27.21
C GLY A 126 -3.77 7.71 -25.96
N GLU A 127 -3.18 6.68 -25.34
CA GLU A 127 -2.15 6.90 -24.32
C GLU A 127 -0.80 7.29 -24.95
N LYS A 128 -0.60 7.00 -26.24
CA LYS A 128 0.63 7.28 -27.00
C LYS A 128 0.49 8.47 -27.94
N ILE A 129 -0.68 8.62 -28.57
CA ILE A 129 -0.98 9.67 -29.53
C ILE A 129 -1.86 10.72 -28.86
N TYR A 130 -1.39 11.96 -28.86
CA TYR A 130 -2.09 13.07 -28.23
C TYR A 130 -3.25 13.56 -29.11
N ILE A 131 -4.47 13.22 -28.72
CA ILE A 131 -5.71 13.83 -29.20
C ILE A 131 -6.34 14.54 -27.99
N PRO A 132 -6.41 15.88 -27.91
CA PRO A 132 -6.67 16.62 -26.67
C PRO A 132 -7.87 16.09 -25.86
N ILE A 133 -9.07 16.12 -26.45
CA ILE A 133 -10.32 15.71 -25.79
C ILE A 133 -10.29 14.23 -25.40
N PHE A 134 -9.80 13.36 -26.28
CA PHE A 134 -9.73 11.93 -26.01
C PHE A 134 -8.72 11.61 -24.90
N THR A 135 -7.55 12.25 -24.94
CA THR A 135 -6.48 12.07 -23.94
C THR A 135 -6.93 12.58 -22.58
N GLU A 136 -7.62 13.71 -22.52
CA GLU A 136 -8.24 14.24 -21.29
C GLU A 136 -9.29 13.29 -20.72
N GLY A 137 -10.17 12.73 -21.56
CA GLY A 137 -11.13 11.71 -21.14
C GLY A 137 -10.47 10.45 -20.58
N LEU A 138 -9.41 9.94 -21.23
CA LEU A 138 -8.62 8.82 -20.72
C LEU A 138 -7.92 9.16 -19.39
N ARG A 139 -7.41 10.39 -19.24
CA ARG A 139 -6.82 10.88 -17.98
C ARG A 139 -7.87 10.98 -16.87
N ALA A 140 -9.08 11.44 -17.16
CA ALA A 140 -10.19 11.48 -16.22
C ALA A 140 -10.60 10.08 -15.74
N ILE A 141 -10.64 9.09 -16.65
CA ILE A 141 -10.89 7.68 -16.28
C ILE A 141 -9.76 7.15 -15.37
N ASN A 142 -8.50 7.46 -15.70
CA ASN A 142 -7.36 7.05 -14.88
C ASN A 142 -7.38 7.68 -13.47
N SER A 143 -7.67 8.98 -13.37
CA SER A 143 -7.75 9.68 -12.08
C SER A 143 -8.97 9.23 -11.26
N GLY A 144 -10.11 8.97 -11.92
CA GLY A 144 -11.30 8.39 -11.30
C GLY A 144 -11.03 7.00 -10.71
N ALA A 145 -10.34 6.12 -11.45
CA ALA A 145 -9.95 4.81 -10.96
C ALA A 145 -8.97 4.89 -9.78
N ALA A 146 -8.03 5.84 -9.78
CA ALA A 146 -7.14 6.08 -8.64
C ALA A 146 -7.93 6.56 -7.41
N ARG A 147 -8.88 7.49 -7.59
CA ARG A 147 -9.76 7.97 -6.51
C ARG A 147 -10.63 6.83 -5.94
N ALA A 148 -11.16 5.94 -6.78
CA ALA A 148 -11.93 4.79 -6.33
C ALA A 148 -11.11 3.84 -5.45
N LYS A 149 -9.84 3.57 -5.82
CA LYS A 149 -8.92 2.78 -4.98
C LYS A 149 -8.69 3.43 -3.62
N LYS A 150 -8.43 4.74 -3.62
CA LYS A 150 -8.27 5.52 -2.39
C LYS A 150 -9.50 5.44 -1.49
N ILE A 151 -10.70 5.59 -2.04
CA ILE A 151 -11.96 5.47 -1.29
C ILE A 151 -12.10 4.08 -0.69
N PHE A 152 -11.81 3.03 -1.45
CA PHE A 152 -11.86 1.66 -0.93
C PHE A 152 -10.93 1.46 0.27
N MET A 153 -9.69 1.93 0.19
CA MET A 153 -8.74 1.86 1.32
C MET A 153 -9.23 2.67 2.52
N MET A 154 -9.76 3.87 2.28
CA MET A 154 -10.34 4.71 3.33
C MET A 154 -11.52 4.01 4.03
N ILE A 155 -12.39 3.32 3.29
CA ILE A 155 -13.51 2.54 3.87
C ILE A 155 -12.98 1.44 4.80
N VAL A 156 -11.94 0.71 4.39
CA VAL A 156 -11.33 -0.32 5.23
C VAL A 156 -10.82 0.29 6.54
N TYR A 157 -10.09 1.41 6.48
CA TYR A 157 -9.57 2.06 7.69
C TYR A 157 -10.65 2.67 8.57
N LEU A 158 -11.65 3.32 7.97
CA LEU A 158 -12.81 3.83 8.68
C LEU A 158 -13.56 2.70 9.39
N SER A 159 -13.74 1.55 8.72
CA SER A 159 -14.40 0.39 9.32
C SER A 159 -13.61 -0.11 10.54
N ALA A 160 -12.29 -0.20 10.46
CA ALA A 160 -11.45 -0.60 11.59
C ALA A 160 -11.57 0.38 12.76
N GLY A 161 -11.54 1.69 12.50
CA GLY A 161 -11.75 2.72 13.50
C GLY A 161 -13.13 2.65 14.15
N ILE A 162 -14.20 2.55 13.36
CA ILE A 162 -15.58 2.42 13.84
C ILE A 162 -15.74 1.14 14.67
N THR A 163 -15.17 0.02 14.22
CA THR A 163 -15.17 -1.23 14.99
C THR A 163 -14.46 -1.08 16.33
N CYS A 164 -13.32 -0.37 16.39
CA CYS A 164 -12.65 -0.08 17.67
C CYS A 164 -13.57 0.71 18.61
N ILE A 165 -14.25 1.74 18.11
CA ILE A 165 -15.20 2.55 18.90
C ILE A 165 -16.36 1.67 19.38
N TYR A 166 -16.95 0.88 18.49
CA TYR A 166 -18.08 0.03 18.82
C TYR A 166 -17.72 -1.02 19.89
N LEU A 167 -16.61 -1.73 19.71
CA LEU A 167 -16.12 -2.73 20.66
C LEU A 167 -15.66 -2.11 21.99
N SER A 168 -15.45 -0.80 22.04
CA SER A 168 -15.04 -0.10 23.26
C SER A 168 -16.13 -0.03 24.33
N LYS A 169 -17.40 -0.22 23.94
CA LYS A 169 -18.58 -0.02 24.81
C LYS A 169 -18.54 1.33 25.55
N GLY A 170 -18.04 2.38 24.91
CA GLY A 170 -17.97 3.73 25.47
C GLY A 170 -16.73 4.02 26.33
N SER A 171 -15.77 3.09 26.46
CA SER A 171 -14.53 3.38 27.16
C SER A 171 -13.74 4.48 26.43
N VAL A 172 -13.31 5.51 27.15
CA VAL A 172 -12.57 6.66 26.60
C VAL A 172 -11.37 6.21 25.76
N ASP A 173 -10.60 5.23 26.25
CA ASP A 173 -9.43 4.69 25.52
C ASP A 173 -9.79 4.19 24.12
N GLY A 174 -10.87 3.42 23.98
CA GLY A 174 -11.28 2.87 22.70
C GLY A 174 -11.85 3.91 21.75
N ILE A 175 -12.51 4.94 22.29
CA ILE A 175 -12.94 6.09 21.50
C ILE A 175 -11.72 6.84 20.94
N ILE A 176 -10.72 7.10 21.79
CA ILE A 176 -9.46 7.76 21.37
C ILE A 176 -8.78 6.96 20.26
N TRP A 177 -8.57 5.65 20.46
CA TRP A 177 -7.91 4.82 19.46
C TRP A 177 -8.71 4.68 18.16
N GLY A 178 -10.03 4.57 18.26
CA GLY A 178 -10.90 4.57 17.10
C GLY A 178 -10.83 5.86 16.30
N LEU A 179 -10.81 7.02 16.97
CA LEU A 179 -10.63 8.32 16.34
C LEU A 179 -9.25 8.46 15.68
N ILE A 180 -8.19 7.96 16.32
CA ILE A 180 -6.84 7.92 15.71
C ILE A 180 -6.85 7.12 14.41
N PHE A 181 -7.47 5.93 14.38
CA PHE A 181 -7.58 5.14 13.15
C PHE A 181 -8.41 5.83 12.06
N ILE A 182 -9.48 6.54 12.43
CA ILE A 182 -10.28 7.35 11.50
C ILE A 182 -9.44 8.50 10.93
N ILE A 183 -8.66 9.20 11.77
CA ILE A 183 -7.73 10.24 11.31
C ILE A 183 -6.68 9.62 10.38
N ILE A 184 -6.21 8.41 10.67
CA ILE A 184 -5.30 7.66 9.80
C ILE A 184 -5.95 7.36 8.44
N ALA A 185 -7.24 7.05 8.40
CA ALA A 185 -7.97 6.81 7.17
C ALA A 185 -8.09 8.05 6.27
N ILE A 186 -8.33 9.21 6.89
CA ILE A 186 -8.71 10.45 6.19
C ILE A 186 -7.51 11.18 5.60
N PHE A 187 -6.42 11.28 6.36
CA PHE A 187 -5.23 12.01 5.91
C PHE A 187 -4.18 11.03 5.36
N PRO A 188 -3.52 11.33 4.24
CA PRO A 188 -2.43 10.50 3.75
C PRO A 188 -1.24 10.61 4.71
N HIS A 189 -0.88 9.50 5.36
CA HIS A 189 0.06 9.45 6.47
C HIS A 189 1.30 8.63 6.18
N ARG A 190 1.62 8.32 4.92
CA ARG A 190 2.82 7.53 4.60
C ARG A 190 4.05 7.92 5.41
N THR A 191 4.29 9.22 5.60
CA THR A 191 5.43 9.70 6.39
C THR A 191 5.31 9.39 7.89
N PHE A 192 4.09 9.42 8.43
CA PHE A 192 3.80 9.06 9.82
C PHE A 192 3.78 7.56 10.07
N LEU A 193 3.16 6.79 9.17
CA LEU A 193 3.19 5.34 9.26
C LEU A 193 4.58 4.75 8.95
N HIS A 194 5.44 5.46 8.22
CA HIS A 194 6.84 5.06 8.04
C HIS A 194 7.77 5.61 9.13
N SER A 195 7.31 5.77 10.37
CA SER A 195 8.15 6.28 11.47
C SER A 195 8.05 5.41 12.72
N PRO A 196 8.98 5.56 13.68
CA PRO A 196 8.86 4.88 14.97
C PRO A 196 7.57 5.29 15.71
N GLU A 197 7.14 6.55 15.61
CA GLU A 197 5.89 6.99 16.25
C GLU A 197 4.67 6.28 15.66
N GLY A 198 4.65 6.08 14.33
CA GLY A 198 3.62 5.30 13.65
C GLY A 198 3.54 3.86 14.14
N ILE A 199 4.69 3.18 14.30
CA ILE A 199 4.75 1.82 14.86
C ILE A 199 4.17 1.80 16.27
N ILE A 200 4.66 2.68 17.15
CA ILE A 200 4.27 2.71 18.56
C ILE A 200 2.75 2.93 18.67
N LEU A 201 2.24 3.95 18.00
CA LEU A 201 0.82 4.31 18.07
C LEU A 201 -0.07 3.22 17.48
N ALA A 202 0.29 2.64 16.32
CA ALA A 202 -0.47 1.53 15.75
C ALA A 202 -0.44 0.28 16.65
N THR A 203 0.69 -0.02 17.26
CA THR A 203 0.85 -1.18 18.16
C THR A 203 0.02 -1.03 19.43
N ILE A 204 -0.02 0.17 20.03
CA ILE A 204 -0.88 0.43 21.20
C ILE A 204 -2.36 0.29 20.82
N GLY A 205 -2.76 0.81 19.65
CA GLY A 205 -4.12 0.61 19.12
C GLY A 205 -4.49 -0.87 18.95
N VAL A 206 -3.57 -1.69 18.43
CA VAL A 206 -3.76 -3.15 18.32
C VAL A 206 -3.76 -3.82 19.70
N LYS A 207 -2.94 -3.35 20.66
CA LYS A 207 -2.96 -3.86 22.04
C LYS A 207 -4.31 -3.59 22.72
N TYR A 208 -4.93 -2.46 22.42
CA TYR A 208 -6.29 -2.18 22.89
C TYR A 208 -7.29 -3.22 22.34
N LEU A 209 -7.23 -3.50 21.03
CA LEU A 209 -8.07 -4.53 20.40
C LEU A 209 -7.81 -5.92 20.99
N GLU A 210 -6.55 -6.27 21.20
CA GLU A 210 -6.12 -7.54 21.81
C GLU A 210 -6.86 -7.81 23.13
N LYS A 211 -6.90 -6.81 24.03
CA LYS A 211 -7.60 -6.89 25.32
C LYS A 211 -9.11 -7.10 25.17
N ARG A 212 -9.72 -6.63 24.07
CA ARG A 212 -11.17 -6.75 23.83
C ARG A 212 -11.56 -8.08 23.20
N ILE A 213 -10.72 -8.63 22.33
CA ILE A 213 -10.99 -9.91 21.63
C ILE A 213 -10.45 -11.14 22.37
N MET A 214 -9.74 -10.95 23.49
CA MET A 214 -9.20 -12.02 24.36
C MET A 214 -8.24 -12.99 23.64
N PHE A 215 -7.55 -12.53 22.61
CA PHE A 215 -6.50 -13.30 21.94
C PHE A 215 -5.15 -12.72 22.34
N ALA A 216 -4.37 -13.44 23.14
CA ALA A 216 -3.08 -12.94 23.60
C ALA A 216 -2.09 -12.72 22.44
N ASN A 217 -1.20 -11.74 22.62
CA ASN A 217 -0.01 -11.52 21.79
C ASN A 217 -0.23 -11.07 20.33
N ILE A 218 -1.46 -10.71 19.95
CA ILE A 218 -1.74 -10.14 18.62
C ILE A 218 -0.94 -8.84 18.40
N SER A 219 -0.84 -7.98 19.41
CA SER A 219 -0.08 -6.73 19.30
C SER A 219 1.40 -6.99 19.06
N THR A 220 1.96 -8.03 19.69
CA THR A 220 3.36 -8.42 19.52
C THR A 220 3.61 -8.94 18.11
N ALA A 221 2.71 -9.79 17.60
CA ALA A 221 2.80 -10.29 16.24
C ALA A 221 2.69 -9.14 15.21
N PHE A 222 1.71 -8.25 15.39
CA PHE A 222 1.55 -7.05 14.58
C PHE A 222 2.80 -6.15 14.62
N PHE A 223 3.34 -5.90 15.82
CA PHE A 223 4.56 -5.13 16.01
C PHE A 223 5.73 -5.74 15.26
N ILE A 224 5.97 -7.06 15.36
CA ILE A 224 7.05 -7.74 14.63
C ILE A 224 6.89 -7.56 13.12
N GLY A 225 5.66 -7.73 12.62
CA GLY A 225 5.33 -7.49 11.21
C GLY A 225 5.70 -6.07 10.77
N TYR A 226 5.19 -5.06 11.48
CA TYR A 226 5.42 -3.64 11.19
C TYR A 226 6.91 -3.26 11.33
N PHE A 227 7.56 -3.72 12.40
CA PHE A 227 8.97 -3.51 12.65
C PHE A 227 9.82 -4.10 11.51
N SER A 228 9.51 -5.33 11.08
CA SER A 228 10.22 -5.97 9.97
C SER A 228 10.08 -5.17 8.67
N HIS A 229 8.91 -4.58 8.42
CA HIS A 229 8.68 -3.74 7.26
C HIS A 229 9.61 -2.52 7.26
N LEU A 230 9.67 -1.77 8.36
CA LEU A 230 10.46 -0.55 8.41
C LEU A 230 11.95 -0.83 8.59
N TYR A 231 12.31 -1.56 9.65
CA TYR A 231 13.70 -1.65 10.08
C TYR A 231 14.47 -2.81 9.44
N LEU A 232 13.78 -3.86 8.99
CA LEU A 232 14.42 -5.02 8.37
C LEU A 232 14.24 -5.06 6.85
N ALA A 233 13.45 -4.15 6.28
CA ALA A 233 13.27 -4.05 4.84
C ALA A 233 13.55 -2.63 4.33
N ASP A 234 12.80 -1.62 4.78
CA ASP A 234 12.90 -0.28 4.20
C ASP A 234 14.20 0.47 4.50
N ILE A 235 14.87 0.16 5.62
CA ILE A 235 16.26 0.62 5.88
C ILE A 235 17.19 0.23 4.73
N PHE A 236 17.01 -0.93 4.09
CA PHE A 236 17.88 -1.37 3.00
C PHE A 236 17.61 -0.67 1.65
N THR A 237 16.66 0.27 1.62
CA THR A 237 16.30 1.02 0.42
C THR A 237 16.82 2.45 0.47
N SER A 238 16.93 3.11 -0.69
CA SER A 238 17.27 4.53 -0.78
C SER A 238 16.21 5.48 -0.19
N SER A 239 14.98 4.99 0.04
CA SER A 239 13.94 5.80 0.67
C SER A 239 14.23 6.02 2.16
N GLY A 240 14.78 4.98 2.81
CA GLY A 240 15.05 4.91 4.24
C GLY A 240 13.81 5.04 5.12
N VAL A 241 14.03 4.95 6.43
CA VAL A 241 13.02 5.19 7.47
C VAL A 241 13.38 6.50 8.19
N PRO A 242 12.49 7.52 8.22
CA PRO A 242 12.72 8.72 9.03
C PRO A 242 12.88 8.36 10.51
N ILE A 243 13.83 9.02 11.19
CA ILE A 243 14.02 8.84 12.63
C ILE A 243 12.81 9.36 13.42
N SER A 244 12.13 10.39 12.92
CA SER A 244 10.94 10.95 13.55
C SER A 244 10.04 11.69 12.56
N THR A 245 8.77 11.76 12.90
CA THR A 245 7.76 12.59 12.20
C THR A 245 7.72 14.03 12.64
N ILE A 246 8.31 14.34 13.81
CA ILE A 246 8.32 15.69 14.40
C ILE A 246 8.83 16.76 13.41
N PRO A 247 9.93 16.55 12.66
CA PRO A 247 10.41 17.53 11.67
C PRO A 247 9.38 17.84 10.56
N LEU A 248 8.57 16.87 10.16
CA LEU A 248 7.50 17.08 9.19
C LEU A 248 6.40 17.96 9.77
N ILE A 249 5.93 17.62 10.98
CA ILE A 249 4.87 18.36 11.68
C ILE A 249 5.31 19.81 11.89
N LEU A 250 6.54 20.03 12.36
CA LEU A 250 7.09 21.38 12.59
C LEU A 250 7.20 22.23 11.31
N ARG A 251 7.51 21.61 10.17
CA ARG A 251 7.51 22.30 8.87
C ARG A 251 6.09 22.65 8.42
N LYS A 252 5.14 21.71 8.54
CA LYS A 252 3.75 21.90 8.12
C LYS A 252 3.01 22.95 8.95
N THR A 253 3.31 23.05 10.25
CA THR A 253 2.75 24.06 11.15
C THR A 253 3.45 25.42 11.08
N LYS A 254 4.46 25.57 10.21
CA LYS A 254 5.33 26.77 10.13
C LYS A 254 6.04 27.10 11.45
N LEU A 255 6.10 26.18 12.41
CA LEU A 255 6.83 26.37 13.66
C LEU A 255 8.34 26.30 13.44
N HIS A 256 8.79 25.54 12.43
CA HIS A 256 10.21 25.47 12.08
C HIS A 256 10.83 26.83 11.79
N SER A 257 10.14 27.71 11.06
CA SER A 257 10.65 29.05 10.75
C SER A 257 10.74 29.96 11.98
N LYS A 258 9.88 29.74 12.99
CA LYS A 258 9.92 30.47 14.27
C LYS A 258 11.05 29.98 15.17
N PHE A 259 11.28 28.67 15.22
CA PHE A 259 12.25 28.07 16.14
C PHE A 259 13.66 27.93 15.59
N LYS A 260 13.88 28.07 14.27
CA LYS A 260 15.22 27.93 13.65
C LYS A 260 16.29 28.88 14.22
N ARG A 261 15.89 29.96 14.91
CA ARG A 261 16.80 30.89 15.60
C ARG A 261 17.50 30.27 16.81
N TYR A 262 16.95 29.20 17.39
CA TYR A 262 17.51 28.55 18.57
C TYR A 262 18.46 27.41 18.16
N LYS A 263 19.73 27.49 18.60
CA LYS A 263 20.77 26.50 18.25
C LYS A 263 20.42 25.08 18.72
N THR A 264 19.91 24.95 19.95
CA THR A 264 19.49 23.66 20.54
C THR A 264 18.38 23.01 19.70
N TYR A 265 17.38 23.79 19.30
CA TYR A 265 16.33 23.35 18.39
C TYR A 265 16.90 22.83 17.07
N MET A 266 17.82 23.57 16.45
CA MET A 266 18.42 23.17 15.16
C MET A 266 19.22 21.86 15.27
N ILE A 267 19.93 21.64 16.38
CA ILE A 267 20.64 20.37 16.64
C ILE A 267 19.64 19.21 16.71
N VAL A 268 18.62 19.31 17.57
CA VAL A 268 17.59 18.27 17.74
C VAL A 268 16.84 18.03 16.43
N TYR A 269 16.42 19.09 15.75
CA TYR A 269 15.74 19.01 14.45
C TYR A 269 16.61 18.29 13.41
N THR A 270 17.91 18.59 13.35
CA THR A 270 18.82 17.96 12.39
C THR A 270 18.95 16.47 12.66
N ILE A 271 19.05 16.05 13.92
CA ILE A 271 19.09 14.63 14.30
C ILE A 271 17.78 13.94 13.91
N LEU A 272 16.63 14.48 14.31
CA LEU A 272 15.32 13.89 14.05
C LEU A 272 14.96 13.85 12.55
N ASN A 273 15.48 14.78 11.76
CA ASN A 273 15.23 14.87 10.31
C ASN A 273 16.13 13.92 9.49
N LYS A 274 17.09 13.23 10.11
CA LYS A 274 17.85 12.17 9.44
C LYS A 274 16.93 10.98 9.14
N LYS A 275 17.34 10.22 8.14
CA LYS A 275 16.73 8.93 7.77
C LYS A 275 17.74 7.83 7.98
N LEU A 276 17.28 6.70 8.50
CA LEU A 276 18.03 5.46 8.56
C LEU A 276 17.94 4.80 7.18
N SER A 277 19.06 4.72 6.47
CA SER A 277 19.13 4.10 5.15
C SER A 277 20.52 3.51 4.91
N ILE A 278 20.53 2.27 4.44
CA ILE A 278 21.69 1.54 3.92
C ILE A 278 21.26 1.08 2.53
N PRO A 279 21.48 1.88 1.47
CA PRO A 279 20.82 1.69 0.17
C PRO A 279 21.39 0.52 -0.63
N LEU A 280 21.09 -0.72 -0.19
CA LEU A 280 21.50 -1.96 -0.85
C LEU A 280 20.52 -2.38 -1.96
N ILE A 281 19.24 -2.04 -1.81
CA ILE A 281 18.15 -2.52 -2.68
C ILE A 281 17.48 -1.33 -3.37
N LYS A 282 17.51 -1.33 -4.71
CA LYS A 282 16.73 -0.40 -5.53
C LYS A 282 15.34 -0.98 -5.83
N THR A 283 14.31 -0.43 -5.19
CA THR A 283 12.91 -0.85 -5.35
C THR A 283 12.49 -0.89 -6.83
N GLY A 284 11.91 -2.01 -7.26
CA GLY A 284 11.39 -2.20 -8.62
C GLY A 284 12.43 -2.55 -9.69
N SER A 285 13.71 -2.65 -9.33
CA SER A 285 14.75 -3.11 -10.26
C SER A 285 14.81 -4.65 -10.33
N LYS A 286 15.31 -5.19 -11.46
CA LYS A 286 15.54 -6.65 -11.62
C LYS A 286 16.51 -7.16 -10.55
N TRP A 287 17.65 -6.49 -10.40
CA TRP A 287 18.65 -6.80 -9.37
C TRP A 287 18.08 -6.72 -7.96
N GLY A 288 17.30 -5.67 -7.64
CA GLY A 288 16.63 -5.57 -6.35
C GLY A 288 15.67 -6.73 -6.08
N SER A 289 14.95 -7.21 -7.10
CA SER A 289 14.06 -8.37 -6.96
C SER A 289 14.82 -9.66 -6.67
N VAL A 290 16.03 -9.82 -7.23
CA VAL A 290 16.91 -10.97 -6.94
C VAL A 290 17.42 -10.92 -5.50
N LEU A 291 17.90 -9.75 -5.05
CA LEU A 291 18.35 -9.56 -3.67
C LEU A 291 17.23 -9.77 -2.65
N GLU A 292 16.03 -9.26 -2.94
CA GLU A 292 14.82 -9.53 -2.15
C GLU A 292 14.55 -11.05 -2.03
N GLY A 293 14.70 -11.80 -3.14
CA GLY A 293 14.51 -13.25 -3.16
C GLY A 293 15.55 -14.01 -2.34
N ILE A 294 16.83 -13.65 -2.48
CA ILE A 294 17.93 -14.24 -1.68
C ILE A 294 17.69 -13.99 -0.20
N TYR A 295 17.30 -12.77 0.17
CA TYR A 295 17.06 -12.41 1.56
C TYR A 295 15.92 -13.22 2.19
N VAL A 296 14.79 -13.37 1.47
CA VAL A 296 13.68 -14.23 1.91
C VAL A 296 14.12 -15.70 2.03
N PHE A 297 14.94 -16.19 1.09
CA PHE A 297 15.44 -17.56 1.11
C PHE A 297 16.36 -17.82 2.31
N VAL A 298 17.24 -16.89 2.66
CA VAL A 298 18.10 -16.99 3.86
C VAL A 298 17.25 -17.06 5.14
N LEU A 299 16.22 -16.21 5.26
CA LEU A 299 15.31 -16.26 6.42
C LEU A 299 14.56 -17.59 6.52
N PHE A 300 14.20 -18.17 5.38
CA PHE A 300 13.57 -19.49 5.33
C PHE A 300 14.52 -20.60 5.81
N ILE A 301 15.79 -20.59 5.36
CA ILE A 301 16.81 -21.54 5.84
C ILE A 301 17.03 -21.39 7.34
N LEU A 302 17.13 -20.15 7.85
CA LEU A 302 17.29 -19.90 9.28
C LEU A 302 16.12 -20.44 10.08
N LEU A 303 14.88 -20.20 9.62
CA LEU A 303 13.68 -20.72 10.26
C LEU A 303 13.68 -22.25 10.28
N PHE A 304 14.00 -22.88 9.15
CA PHE A 304 14.05 -24.33 9.04
C PHE A 304 15.13 -24.95 9.95
N SER A 305 16.31 -24.32 10.02
CA SER A 305 17.39 -24.73 10.92
C SER A 305 16.96 -24.67 12.40
N LEU A 306 16.29 -23.60 12.82
CA LEU A 306 15.74 -23.48 14.18
C LEU A 306 14.68 -24.55 14.46
N ILE A 307 13.81 -24.85 13.49
CA ILE A 307 12.79 -25.91 13.63
C ILE A 307 13.44 -27.29 13.80
N ILE A 308 14.52 -27.59 13.06
CA ILE A 308 15.25 -28.86 13.22
C ILE A 308 15.88 -28.95 14.60
N ASN A 309 16.56 -27.88 15.05
CA ASN A 309 17.29 -27.89 16.32
C ASN A 309 16.35 -27.94 17.54
N ASN A 310 15.17 -27.33 17.47
CA ASN A 310 14.19 -27.36 18.57
C ASN A 310 13.51 -28.71 18.78
N LYS A 311 13.64 -29.68 17.86
CA LYS A 311 13.14 -31.05 18.06
C LYS A 311 13.86 -31.80 19.20
N GLY A 312 14.95 -31.25 19.74
CA GLY A 312 15.62 -31.79 20.93
C GLY A 312 15.11 -31.24 22.27
N PHE A 313 14.11 -30.35 22.29
CA PHE A 313 13.63 -29.65 23.49
C PHE A 313 12.15 -29.94 23.87
N THR A 314 11.51 -30.89 23.20
CA THR A 314 10.21 -31.47 23.61
C THR A 314 10.42 -32.79 24.32
#